data_AF-A0ABD2RKR0-F1
#
_entry.id   AF-A0ABD2RKR0-F1
#
_cell.length_a   1.000
_cell.length_b   1.000
_cell.length_c   1.000
_cell.angle_alpha   90.00
_cell.angle_beta   90.00
_cell.angle_gamma   90.00
#
_symmetry.space_group_name_H-M   'P 1'
#
loop_
_entity.id
_entity.type
_entity.pdbx_description
1 polymer ?
#
loop_
_entity_poly.entity_id
_entity_poly.type
_entity_poly.pdbx_seq_one_letter_code
_entity_poly.pdbx_strand_id
1 'polypeptide(L)'
;MELNPNKKKKQKTENSSTGNSEVFASCSFESLGLHTTLCDQLKERLGFEAPTLVQAQAIPVILSGRHVLVNAATGTGKTVAYLAPVIHQLQKCDPRIQRSDGTFALVLVPTHELCMQVYEILQKLLRRFHWIVPGYIMGGESRNKEKSRLRKGISILVATPGRLLDHLKNTSSFSHTNLCWIIFDEADRILELGYGKEIEDILNILGSKQQKSVGKDNTTSQISEVQRQNVLLSATLNEKVNHLAEISLDNPVMVGLDKKIELQLTHQDVKPMEFNGNDILEKDGKLLSSSTEEYKLPTQLLQRYIKVPCGSRLVVLLAILKHLFEKEAYQKVVVFFSTCDAVDFHYSLVSGFQWLSRQHSDTDVKQLFLKCNTLRLHGNMNHEDRRTTFHAFKTEKSALLLSTDVAARGLDFPKVRCIIQYDPPGEATEYVHRVGRTARIGEKGDSLLFLQPIETDYLPGLEKHGVTLTEYPLQKLLDSFPLFGIRYHPKNFVSVDTHPWVVSLQKALESFTSSELKMKKMAQNAFCSWVRAYTAHRGELKGIFMVKKLHLGHVARSFALKEQPSLVNKSLQKQTKKRMRDQKQKNVSKKREVGKR
;
A
#
# COMPACT_ATOMS: atom_id res chain seq x y z
N MET A 1 8.82 -65.60 14.38
CA MET A 1 7.62 -64.72 14.34
C MET A 1 8.11 -63.29 14.47
N GLU A 2 8.45 -62.68 13.34
CA GLU A 2 8.95 -61.30 13.28
C GLU A 2 7.81 -60.36 12.93
N LEU A 3 7.56 -59.35 13.78
CA LEU A 3 6.53 -58.33 13.59
C LEU A 3 7.11 -57.14 12.82
N ASN A 4 6.51 -56.88 11.66
CA ASN A 4 6.92 -55.92 10.64
C ASN A 4 6.57 -54.46 11.04
N PRO A 5 7.51 -53.49 11.06
CA PRO A 5 7.31 -52.15 11.64
C PRO A 5 6.77 -51.10 10.65
N ASN A 6 5.78 -51.46 9.82
CA ASN A 6 5.30 -50.59 8.73
C ASN A 6 3.88 -50.00 8.89
N LYS A 7 3.28 -50.04 10.10
CA LYS A 7 1.94 -49.46 10.36
C LYS A 7 1.90 -48.07 11.02
N LYS A 8 3.04 -47.46 11.38
CA LYS A 8 3.08 -46.10 12.00
C LYS A 8 3.43 -44.94 11.07
N LYS A 9 3.59 -45.18 9.75
CA LYS A 9 3.97 -44.14 8.76
C LYS A 9 2.85 -43.69 7.81
N LYS A 10 1.60 -44.11 8.03
CA LYS A 10 0.43 -43.77 7.17
C LYS A 10 -0.60 -42.81 7.80
N GLN A 11 -0.31 -42.24 8.97
CA GLN A 11 -1.21 -41.28 9.66
C GLN A 11 -0.58 -39.88 9.88
N LYS A 12 0.52 -39.56 9.19
CA LYS A 12 1.19 -38.24 9.28
C LYS A 12 1.23 -37.45 7.97
N THR A 13 0.45 -37.85 6.97
CA THR A 13 0.50 -37.28 5.61
C THR A 13 -0.83 -36.67 5.14
N GLU A 14 -1.72 -36.27 6.05
CA GLU A 14 -3.01 -35.62 5.70
C GLU A 14 -3.22 -34.21 6.30
N ASN A 15 -2.28 -33.65 7.07
CA ASN A 15 -2.43 -32.31 7.67
C ASN A 15 -1.72 -31.17 6.92
N SER A 16 -1.56 -31.26 5.59
CA SER A 16 -0.92 -30.19 4.79
C SER A 16 -1.83 -29.49 3.77
N SER A 17 -3.15 -29.74 3.78
CA SER A 17 -4.10 -29.16 2.81
C SER A 17 -5.09 -28.13 3.40
N THR A 18 -5.08 -27.88 4.71
CA THR A 18 -6.06 -26.99 5.38
C THR A 18 -5.79 -25.49 5.24
N GLY A 19 -4.70 -25.06 4.59
CA GLY A 19 -4.38 -23.63 4.43
C GLY A 19 -5.10 -22.91 3.28
N ASN A 20 -5.53 -23.63 2.24
CA ASN A 20 -6.15 -23.02 1.05
C ASN A 20 -7.66 -22.75 1.21
N SER A 21 -8.33 -23.40 2.17
CA SER A 21 -9.78 -23.30 2.36
C SER A 21 -10.25 -22.00 3.03
N GLU A 22 -9.36 -21.21 3.62
CA GLU A 22 -9.74 -19.96 4.32
C GLU A 22 -9.82 -18.73 3.41
N VAL A 23 -9.15 -18.73 2.25
CA VAL A 23 -9.11 -17.54 1.35
C VAL A 23 -10.08 -17.67 0.17
N PHE A 24 -10.26 -18.90 -0.32
CA PHE A 24 -11.13 -19.21 -1.45
C PHE A 24 -12.49 -19.72 -0.99
N ALA A 25 -13.54 -19.31 -1.68
CA ALA A 25 -14.88 -19.85 -1.46
C ALA A 25 -14.99 -21.25 -2.09
N SER A 26 -15.91 -22.06 -1.58
CA SER A 26 -16.23 -23.39 -2.12
C SER A 26 -17.06 -23.37 -3.41
N CYS A 27 -17.48 -22.19 -3.86
CA CYS A 27 -18.35 -22.00 -5.02
C CYS A 27 -17.53 -21.67 -6.30
N SER A 28 -18.19 -21.68 -7.47
CA SER A 28 -17.58 -21.26 -8.74
C SER A 28 -18.03 -19.85 -9.15
N PHE A 29 -17.29 -19.15 -10.00
CA PHE A 29 -17.72 -17.85 -10.54
C PHE A 29 -19.06 -17.94 -11.31
N GLU A 30 -19.34 -19.06 -11.96
CA GLU A 30 -20.61 -19.30 -12.65
C GLU A 30 -21.78 -19.35 -11.66
N SER A 31 -21.59 -20.01 -10.52
CA SER A 31 -22.60 -20.07 -9.46
C SER A 31 -22.91 -18.70 -8.82
N LEU A 32 -22.00 -17.73 -8.98
CA LEU A 32 -22.21 -16.34 -8.55
C LEU A 32 -23.06 -15.53 -9.56
N GLY A 33 -23.48 -16.14 -10.67
CA GLY A 33 -24.31 -15.49 -11.70
C GLY A 33 -23.53 -14.83 -12.83
N LEU A 34 -22.21 -15.08 -12.94
CA LEU A 34 -21.40 -14.59 -14.06
C LEU A 34 -21.51 -15.49 -15.29
N HIS A 35 -21.48 -14.88 -16.47
CA HIS A 35 -21.53 -15.61 -17.74
C HIS A 35 -20.29 -16.47 -17.96
N THR A 36 -20.46 -17.64 -18.54
CA THR A 36 -19.40 -18.65 -18.79
C THR A 36 -18.18 -18.07 -19.52
N THR A 37 -18.40 -17.26 -20.56
CA THR A 37 -17.31 -16.57 -21.30
C THR A 37 -16.39 -15.73 -20.40
N LEU A 38 -16.95 -15.08 -19.37
CA LEU A 38 -16.19 -14.28 -18.42
C LEU A 38 -15.46 -15.18 -17.41
N CYS A 39 -16.10 -16.27 -16.97
CA CYS A 39 -15.50 -17.29 -16.10
C CYS A 39 -14.28 -17.95 -16.75
N ASP A 40 -14.38 -18.33 -18.03
CA ASP A 40 -13.24 -18.85 -18.81
C ASP A 40 -12.09 -17.85 -18.84
N GLN A 41 -12.41 -16.57 -19.05
CA GLN A 41 -11.42 -15.51 -19.13
C GLN A 41 -10.70 -15.30 -17.78
N LEU A 42 -11.43 -15.36 -16.67
CA LEU A 42 -10.88 -15.31 -15.32
C LEU A 42 -9.91 -16.48 -15.07
N LYS A 43 -10.30 -17.69 -15.47
CA LYS A 43 -9.48 -18.89 -15.32
C LYS A 43 -8.23 -18.85 -16.19
N GLU A 44 -8.37 -18.62 -17.50
CA GLU A 44 -7.27 -18.71 -18.47
C GLU A 44 -6.24 -17.56 -18.37
N ARG A 45 -6.68 -16.34 -18.06
CA ARG A 45 -5.80 -15.15 -18.13
C ARG A 45 -5.37 -14.61 -16.78
N LEU A 46 -6.15 -14.86 -15.74
CA LEU A 46 -5.85 -14.42 -14.38
C LEU A 46 -5.54 -15.59 -13.44
N GLY A 47 -5.77 -16.84 -13.87
CA GLY A 47 -5.43 -18.02 -13.08
C GLY A 47 -6.38 -18.26 -11.91
N PHE A 48 -7.59 -17.69 -11.94
CA PHE A 48 -8.57 -17.91 -10.88
C PHE A 48 -9.28 -19.25 -11.10
N GLU A 49 -9.00 -20.23 -10.24
CA GLU A 49 -9.73 -21.51 -10.22
C GLU A 49 -11.06 -21.40 -9.46
N ALA A 50 -11.08 -20.60 -8.40
CA ALA A 50 -12.24 -20.31 -7.57
C ALA A 50 -12.24 -18.82 -7.14
N PRO A 51 -13.40 -18.23 -6.84
CA PRO A 51 -13.51 -16.91 -6.27
C PRO A 51 -12.96 -16.87 -4.85
N THR A 52 -12.39 -15.74 -4.45
CA THR A 52 -12.06 -15.46 -3.04
C THR A 52 -13.34 -15.21 -2.24
N LEU A 53 -13.28 -15.34 -0.91
CA LEU A 53 -14.46 -15.10 -0.05
C LEU A 53 -15.09 -13.71 -0.27
N VAL A 54 -14.26 -12.67 -0.41
CA VAL A 54 -14.77 -11.31 -0.69
C VAL A 54 -15.42 -11.22 -2.07
N GLN A 55 -14.88 -11.92 -3.08
CA GLN A 55 -15.48 -11.97 -4.41
C GLN A 55 -16.83 -12.69 -4.38
N ALA A 56 -16.91 -13.83 -3.68
CA ALA A 56 -18.15 -14.59 -3.53
C ALA A 56 -19.26 -13.81 -2.81
N GLN A 57 -18.91 -12.96 -1.84
CA GLN A 57 -19.87 -12.11 -1.15
C GLN A 57 -20.26 -10.87 -1.96
N ALA A 58 -19.29 -10.20 -2.59
CA ALA A 58 -19.52 -8.92 -3.26
C ALA A 58 -20.16 -9.05 -4.65
N ILE A 59 -19.76 -10.05 -5.45
CA ILE A 59 -20.22 -10.18 -6.85
C ILE A 59 -21.75 -10.26 -6.96
N PRO A 60 -22.46 -11.13 -6.21
CA PRO A 60 -23.91 -11.23 -6.33
C PRO A 60 -24.63 -9.94 -5.91
N VAL A 61 -24.10 -9.23 -4.91
CA VAL A 61 -24.66 -7.96 -4.44
C VAL A 61 -24.47 -6.86 -5.48
N ILE A 62 -23.29 -6.79 -6.11
CA ILE A 62 -23.05 -5.82 -7.18
C ILE A 62 -23.94 -6.12 -8.38
N LEU A 63 -24.13 -7.39 -8.73
CA LEU A 63 -25.05 -7.80 -9.80
C LEU A 63 -26.51 -7.42 -9.51
N SER A 64 -26.92 -7.28 -8.24
CA SER A 64 -28.27 -6.87 -7.85
C SER A 64 -28.52 -5.36 -7.99
N GLY A 65 -27.52 -4.57 -8.39
CA GLY A 65 -27.65 -3.12 -8.58
C GLY A 65 -27.66 -2.27 -7.30
N ARG A 66 -27.51 -2.87 -6.11
CA ARG A 66 -27.49 -2.13 -4.83
C ARG A 66 -26.15 -1.44 -4.60
N HIS A 67 -26.14 -0.31 -3.89
CA HIS A 67 -24.89 0.28 -3.42
C HIS A 67 -24.16 -0.71 -2.50
N VAL A 68 -22.83 -0.72 -2.55
CA VAL A 68 -22.03 -1.69 -1.79
C VAL A 68 -20.84 -1.00 -1.13
N LEU A 69 -20.63 -1.29 0.15
CA LEU A 69 -19.38 -1.00 0.85
C LEU A 69 -18.68 -2.32 1.15
N VAL A 70 -17.48 -2.48 0.60
CA VAL A 70 -16.65 -3.67 0.79
C VAL A 70 -15.49 -3.32 1.72
N ASN A 71 -15.52 -3.88 2.93
CA ASN A 71 -14.36 -3.92 3.82
C ASN A 71 -13.67 -5.28 3.66
N ALA A 72 -12.47 -5.27 3.08
CA ALA A 72 -11.67 -6.49 3.03
C ALA A 72 -10.18 -6.17 3.06
N ALA A 73 -9.40 -7.08 3.66
CA ALA A 73 -7.96 -6.97 3.75
C ALA A 73 -7.30 -6.72 2.37
N THR A 74 -6.11 -6.12 2.37
CA THR A 74 -5.37 -5.93 1.12
C THR A 74 -4.92 -7.28 0.53
N GLY A 75 -4.85 -7.38 -0.80
CA GLY A 75 -4.43 -8.63 -1.47
C GLY A 75 -5.49 -9.74 -1.56
N THR A 76 -6.76 -9.47 -1.20
CA THR A 76 -7.88 -10.43 -1.24
C THR A 76 -8.59 -10.54 -2.60
N GLY A 77 -8.10 -9.84 -3.62
CA GLY A 77 -8.68 -9.88 -4.98
C GLY A 77 -9.86 -8.92 -5.21
N LYS A 78 -9.94 -7.81 -4.44
CA LYS A 78 -10.98 -6.77 -4.54
C LYS A 78 -11.22 -6.23 -5.96
N THR A 79 -10.16 -6.09 -6.77
CA THR A 79 -10.27 -5.54 -8.13
C THR A 79 -11.19 -6.36 -9.03
N VAL A 80 -11.11 -7.70 -8.97
CA VAL A 80 -12.00 -8.57 -9.76
C VAL A 80 -13.43 -8.54 -9.22
N ALA A 81 -13.61 -8.35 -7.91
CA ALA A 81 -14.92 -8.33 -7.28
C ALA A 81 -15.85 -7.24 -7.86
N TYR A 82 -15.32 -6.08 -8.24
CA TYR A 82 -16.10 -5.04 -8.92
C TYR A 82 -15.99 -5.06 -10.45
N LEU A 83 -14.85 -5.44 -11.04
CA LEU A 83 -14.72 -5.44 -12.50
C LEU A 83 -15.54 -6.54 -13.19
N ALA A 84 -15.57 -7.75 -12.61
CA ALA A 84 -16.29 -8.87 -13.20
C ALA A 84 -17.81 -8.59 -13.36
N PRO A 85 -18.55 -8.14 -12.33
CA PRO A 85 -19.97 -7.84 -12.49
C PRO A 85 -20.25 -6.68 -13.44
N VAL A 86 -19.40 -5.64 -13.47
CA VAL A 86 -19.54 -4.52 -14.43
C VAL A 86 -19.40 -5.00 -15.87
N ILE A 87 -18.36 -5.81 -16.16
CA ILE A 87 -18.17 -6.39 -17.50
C ILE A 87 -19.33 -7.32 -17.84
N HIS A 88 -19.84 -8.07 -16.86
CA HIS A 88 -20.98 -8.96 -17.04
C HIS A 88 -22.28 -8.25 -17.43
N GLN A 89 -22.54 -7.07 -16.87
CA GLN A 89 -23.71 -6.28 -17.26
C GLN A 89 -23.51 -5.67 -18.66
N LEU A 90 -22.32 -5.14 -18.95
CA LEU A 90 -22.03 -4.54 -20.26
C LEU A 90 -22.04 -5.55 -21.42
N GLN A 91 -21.64 -6.80 -21.19
CA GLN A 91 -21.71 -7.85 -22.23
C GLN A 91 -23.15 -8.26 -22.57
N LYS A 92 -24.09 -8.12 -21.63
CA LYS A 92 -25.51 -8.51 -21.80
C LYS A 92 -26.31 -7.50 -22.62
N CYS A 93 -25.74 -6.32 -22.87
CA CYS A 93 -26.42 -5.24 -23.56
C CYS A 93 -26.66 -5.60 -25.02
N ASP A 94 -27.93 -5.55 -25.44
CA ASP A 94 -28.37 -5.70 -26.83
C ASP A 94 -29.23 -4.49 -27.23
N PRO A 95 -28.85 -3.69 -28.23
CA PRO A 95 -27.64 -3.80 -29.06
C PRO A 95 -26.35 -3.61 -28.24
N ARG A 96 -25.25 -4.22 -28.73
CA ARG A 96 -23.92 -4.10 -28.11
C ARG A 96 -23.50 -2.65 -27.97
N ILE A 97 -22.87 -2.33 -26.84
CA ILE A 97 -22.37 -0.97 -26.58
C ILE A 97 -21.40 -0.51 -27.67
N GLN A 98 -21.51 0.76 -28.04
CA GLN A 98 -20.67 1.43 -29.01
C GLN A 98 -19.82 2.49 -28.33
N ARG A 99 -18.78 2.95 -29.04
CA ARG A 99 -17.89 3.99 -28.51
C ARG A 99 -18.59 5.34 -28.35
N SER A 100 -19.58 5.64 -29.20
CA SER A 100 -20.41 6.84 -29.14
C SER A 100 -21.20 6.96 -27.83
N ASP A 101 -21.49 5.83 -27.19
CA ASP A 101 -22.31 5.78 -25.97
C ASP A 101 -21.55 6.33 -24.74
N GLY A 102 -20.26 6.59 -24.87
CA GLY A 102 -19.45 7.20 -23.82
C GLY A 102 -19.10 6.23 -22.69
N THR A 103 -18.96 6.80 -21.49
CA THR A 103 -18.52 6.06 -20.29
C THR A 103 -19.69 5.56 -19.46
N PHE A 104 -19.68 4.24 -19.19
CA PHE A 104 -20.66 3.54 -18.36
C PHE A 104 -20.16 3.26 -16.94
N ALA A 105 -18.86 3.03 -16.77
CA ALA A 105 -18.25 2.77 -15.48
C ALA A 105 -17.02 3.65 -15.24
N LEU A 106 -16.94 4.24 -14.05
CA LEU A 106 -15.83 5.04 -13.58
C LEU A 106 -15.20 4.38 -12.36
N VAL A 107 -13.90 4.10 -12.41
CA VAL A 107 -13.11 3.58 -11.29
C VAL A 107 -12.16 4.66 -10.81
N LEU A 108 -12.40 5.18 -9.61
CA LEU A 108 -11.55 6.15 -8.93
C LEU A 108 -10.48 5.43 -8.11
N VAL A 109 -9.22 5.79 -8.34
CA VAL A 109 -8.05 5.22 -7.68
C VAL A 109 -7.13 6.32 -7.14
N PRO A 110 -6.46 6.12 -6.00
CA PRO A 110 -5.63 7.15 -5.36
C PRO A 110 -4.33 7.50 -6.10
N THR A 111 -3.72 6.55 -6.82
CA THR A 111 -2.36 6.70 -7.36
C THR A 111 -2.25 6.29 -8.83
N HIS A 112 -1.20 6.80 -9.48
CA HIS A 112 -0.89 6.53 -10.89
C HIS A 112 -0.57 5.03 -11.11
N GLU A 113 0.19 4.44 -10.20
CA GLU A 113 0.61 3.04 -10.28
C GLU A 113 -0.57 2.09 -10.08
N LEU A 114 -1.50 2.39 -9.17
CA LEU A 114 -2.73 1.61 -9.01
C LEU A 114 -3.65 1.77 -10.23
N CYS A 115 -3.74 2.97 -10.82
CA CYS A 115 -4.47 3.20 -12.06
C CYS A 115 -4.00 2.28 -13.19
N MET A 116 -2.69 2.21 -13.40
CA MET A 116 -2.11 1.32 -14.41
C MET A 116 -2.35 -0.16 -14.09
N GLN A 117 -2.28 -0.56 -12.82
CA GLN A 117 -2.56 -1.93 -12.41
C GLN A 117 -4.01 -2.35 -12.67
N VAL A 118 -4.98 -1.51 -12.28
CA VAL A 118 -6.41 -1.77 -12.55
C VAL A 118 -6.64 -1.81 -14.07
N TYR A 119 -6.02 -0.90 -14.82
CA TYR A 119 -6.10 -0.87 -16.28
C TYR A 119 -5.52 -2.15 -16.93
N GLU A 120 -4.37 -2.66 -16.47
CA GLU A 120 -3.80 -3.93 -16.96
C GLU A 120 -4.73 -5.12 -16.70
N ILE A 121 -5.34 -5.19 -15.50
CA ILE A 121 -6.31 -6.24 -15.15
C ILE A 121 -7.53 -6.12 -16.05
N LEU A 122 -8.04 -4.90 -16.25
CA LEU A 122 -9.17 -4.63 -17.12
C LEU A 122 -8.90 -5.04 -18.57
N GLN A 123 -7.73 -4.72 -19.12
CA GLN A 123 -7.33 -5.16 -20.46
C GLN A 123 -7.29 -6.69 -20.58
N LYS A 124 -6.80 -7.38 -19.55
CA LYS A 124 -6.80 -8.84 -19.51
C LYS A 124 -8.23 -9.38 -19.51
N LEU A 125 -9.14 -8.81 -18.71
CA LEU A 125 -10.54 -9.24 -18.64
C LEU A 125 -11.30 -8.99 -19.96
N LEU A 126 -11.01 -7.89 -20.66
CA LEU A 126 -11.75 -7.48 -21.85
C LEU A 126 -11.28 -8.13 -23.17
N ARG A 127 -10.32 -9.05 -23.14
CA ARG A 127 -9.76 -9.65 -24.37
C ARG A 127 -10.81 -10.33 -25.26
N ARG A 128 -11.85 -10.94 -24.66
CA ARG A 128 -12.98 -11.56 -25.38
C ARG A 128 -14.13 -10.58 -25.67
N PHE A 129 -14.08 -9.36 -25.12
CA PHE A 129 -15.13 -8.34 -25.16
C PHE A 129 -14.64 -7.06 -25.85
N HIS A 130 -14.12 -7.20 -27.07
CA HIS A 130 -13.38 -6.14 -27.78
C HIS A 130 -14.20 -4.86 -28.07
N TRP A 131 -15.52 -4.91 -27.98
CA TRP A 131 -16.41 -3.75 -28.14
C TRP A 131 -16.48 -2.87 -26.88
N ILE A 132 -16.12 -3.41 -25.71
CA ILE A 132 -16.00 -2.65 -24.47
C ILE A 132 -14.60 -2.01 -24.45
N VAL A 133 -14.55 -0.68 -24.50
CA VAL A 133 -13.28 0.04 -24.61
C VAL A 133 -12.78 0.46 -23.22
N PRO A 134 -11.67 -0.12 -22.72
CA PRO A 134 -11.05 0.36 -21.49
C PRO A 134 -10.19 1.60 -21.75
N GLY A 135 -10.14 2.49 -20.77
CA GLY A 135 -9.25 3.64 -20.83
C GLY A 135 -8.89 4.16 -19.44
N TYR A 136 -7.91 5.05 -19.40
CA TYR A 136 -7.47 5.67 -18.16
C TYR A 136 -7.12 7.15 -18.35
N ILE A 137 -7.25 7.93 -17.28
CA ILE A 137 -6.75 9.30 -17.18
C ILE A 137 -6.06 9.54 -15.83
N MET A 138 -4.90 10.19 -15.83
CA MET A 138 -4.14 10.40 -14.60
C MET A 138 -3.17 11.58 -14.70
N GLY A 139 -2.79 12.12 -13.54
CA GLY A 139 -1.79 13.19 -13.47
C GLY A 139 -0.45 12.76 -14.07
N GLY A 140 0.26 13.68 -14.73
CA GLY A 140 1.56 13.44 -15.36
C GLY A 140 1.49 13.05 -16.84
N GLU A 141 0.31 12.73 -17.37
CA GLU A 141 0.10 12.39 -18.79
C GLU A 141 -0.32 13.59 -19.64
N SER A 142 -0.12 13.46 -20.96
CA SER A 142 -0.49 14.52 -21.91
C SER A 142 -2.01 14.69 -22.00
N ARG A 143 -2.48 15.86 -21.55
CA ARG A 143 -3.91 16.23 -21.55
C ARG A 143 -4.54 16.16 -22.93
N ASN A 144 -3.80 16.54 -23.97
CA ASN A 144 -4.30 16.52 -25.35
C ASN A 144 -4.52 15.09 -25.84
N LYS A 145 -3.62 14.15 -25.49
CA LYS A 145 -3.79 12.73 -25.81
C LYS A 145 -4.99 12.14 -25.05
N GLU A 146 -5.17 12.48 -23.78
CA GLU A 146 -6.33 12.08 -23.00
C GLU A 146 -7.65 12.62 -23.55
N LYS A 147 -7.73 13.92 -23.86
CA LYS A 147 -8.89 14.53 -24.52
C LYS A 147 -9.22 13.83 -25.84
N SER A 148 -8.21 13.46 -26.63
CA SER A 148 -8.40 12.71 -27.87
C SER A 148 -8.99 11.31 -27.62
N ARG A 149 -8.49 10.58 -26.60
CA ARG A 149 -9.03 9.28 -26.20
C ARG A 149 -10.46 9.37 -25.68
N LEU A 150 -10.76 10.35 -24.82
CA LEU A 150 -12.11 10.60 -24.29
C LEU A 150 -13.10 10.94 -25.41
N ARG A 151 -12.70 11.79 -26.37
CA ARG A 151 -13.55 12.12 -27.54
C ARG A 151 -13.88 10.88 -28.39
N LYS A 152 -12.96 9.94 -28.51
CA LYS A 152 -13.21 8.67 -29.22
C LYS A 152 -14.14 7.73 -28.46
N GLY A 153 -14.46 8.00 -27.20
CA GLY A 153 -15.27 7.13 -26.36
C GLY A 153 -14.47 6.05 -25.63
N ILE A 154 -14.74 5.94 -24.34
CA ILE A 154 -14.18 4.97 -23.39
C ILE A 154 -15.35 4.42 -22.57
N SER A 155 -15.60 3.11 -22.63
CA SER A 155 -16.72 2.46 -21.93
C SER A 155 -16.47 2.32 -20.43
N ILE A 156 -15.25 1.93 -20.04
CA ILE A 156 -14.82 1.80 -18.64
C ILE A 156 -13.58 2.68 -18.45
N LEU A 157 -13.70 3.69 -17.59
CA LEU A 157 -12.66 4.68 -17.34
C LEU A 157 -12.06 4.49 -15.95
N VAL A 158 -10.74 4.30 -15.87
CA VAL A 158 -9.98 4.32 -14.61
C VAL A 158 -9.33 5.69 -14.44
N ALA A 159 -9.49 6.34 -13.29
CA ALA A 159 -9.03 7.72 -13.12
C ALA A 159 -8.52 8.06 -11.73
N THR A 160 -7.51 8.93 -11.67
CA THR A 160 -7.16 9.62 -10.42
C THR A 160 -8.07 10.84 -10.21
N PRO A 161 -8.57 11.13 -9.00
CA PRO A 161 -9.62 12.14 -8.76
C PRO A 161 -9.31 13.53 -9.34
N GLY A 162 -8.12 14.08 -9.07
CA GLY A 162 -7.77 15.42 -9.54
C GLY A 162 -7.76 15.55 -11.07
N ARG A 163 -7.31 14.52 -11.80
CA ARG A 163 -7.30 14.55 -13.28
C ARG A 163 -8.69 14.35 -13.87
N LEU A 164 -9.51 13.51 -13.24
CA LEU A 164 -10.91 13.38 -13.63
C LEU A 164 -11.65 14.72 -13.49
N LEU A 165 -11.47 15.39 -12.36
CA LEU A 165 -12.13 16.66 -12.08
C LEU A 165 -11.77 17.74 -13.11
N ASP A 166 -10.50 17.83 -13.53
CA ASP A 166 -10.09 18.70 -14.65
C ASP A 166 -10.85 18.35 -15.94
N HIS A 167 -10.94 17.07 -16.30
CA HIS A 167 -11.66 16.66 -17.51
C HIS A 167 -13.17 16.92 -17.41
N LEU A 168 -13.79 16.68 -16.26
CA LEU A 168 -15.21 16.99 -16.03
C LEU A 168 -15.52 18.49 -16.17
N LYS A 169 -14.66 19.36 -15.65
CA LYS A 169 -14.85 20.82 -15.72
C LYS A 169 -14.50 21.41 -17.09
N ASN A 170 -13.47 20.89 -17.76
CA ASN A 170 -12.82 21.58 -18.89
C ASN A 170 -12.84 20.78 -20.21
N THR A 171 -13.49 19.62 -20.29
CA THR A 171 -13.55 18.80 -21.49
C THR A 171 -15.00 18.52 -21.91
N SER A 172 -15.54 19.39 -22.76
CA SER A 172 -16.89 19.25 -23.32
C SER A 172 -17.12 17.95 -24.10
N SER A 173 -16.06 17.34 -24.65
CA SER A 173 -16.15 16.09 -25.39
C SER A 173 -16.22 14.83 -24.51
N PHE A 174 -16.22 14.96 -23.19
CA PHE A 174 -16.30 13.81 -22.30
C PHE A 174 -17.76 13.40 -22.06
N SER A 175 -18.21 12.37 -22.79
CA SER A 175 -19.55 11.79 -22.63
C SER A 175 -19.61 10.85 -21.43
N HIS A 176 -20.38 11.25 -20.41
CA HIS A 176 -20.62 10.52 -19.16
C HIS A 176 -22.13 10.44 -18.85
N THR A 177 -22.99 10.59 -19.86
CA THR A 177 -24.46 10.59 -19.70
C THR A 177 -24.98 9.22 -19.28
N ASN A 178 -24.36 8.14 -19.77
CA ASN A 178 -24.76 6.77 -19.51
C ASN A 178 -24.00 6.14 -18.33
N LEU A 179 -23.49 6.96 -17.41
CA LEU A 179 -22.68 6.48 -16.28
C LEU A 179 -23.55 5.75 -15.25
N CYS A 180 -23.44 4.43 -15.22
CA CYS A 180 -24.16 3.54 -14.33
C CYS A 180 -23.34 3.16 -13.08
N TRP A 181 -22.00 3.14 -13.15
CA TRP A 181 -21.17 2.72 -12.01
C TRP A 181 -20.12 3.75 -11.62
N ILE A 182 -20.04 4.06 -10.33
CA ILE A 182 -18.90 4.77 -9.72
C ILE A 182 -18.27 3.87 -8.67
N ILE A 183 -17.00 3.51 -8.87
CA ILE A 183 -16.25 2.65 -7.99
C ILE A 183 -15.14 3.46 -7.31
N PHE A 184 -15.04 3.39 -5.99
CA PHE A 184 -13.95 3.95 -5.20
C PHE A 184 -13.04 2.80 -4.73
N ASP A 185 -11.86 2.67 -5.32
CA ASP A 185 -10.88 1.64 -4.94
C ASP A 185 -9.79 2.25 -4.05
N GLU A 186 -9.51 1.62 -2.90
CA GLU A 186 -8.66 2.16 -1.81
C GLU A 186 -9.16 3.54 -1.33
N ALA A 187 -10.45 3.61 -0.95
CA ALA A 187 -11.14 4.84 -0.58
C ALA A 187 -10.52 5.56 0.61
N ASP A 188 -10.06 4.81 1.62
CA ASP A 188 -9.25 5.33 2.74
C ASP A 188 -8.06 6.16 2.24
N ARG A 189 -7.33 5.64 1.25
CA ARG A 189 -6.16 6.29 0.70
C ARG A 189 -6.50 7.51 -0.15
N ILE A 190 -7.62 7.51 -0.86
CA ILE A 190 -8.09 8.68 -1.60
C ILE A 190 -8.25 9.87 -0.63
N LEU A 191 -8.86 9.64 0.53
CA LEU A 191 -9.13 10.67 1.53
C LEU A 191 -7.85 11.13 2.26
N GLU A 192 -6.94 10.22 2.58
CA GLU A 192 -5.65 10.56 3.20
C GLU A 192 -4.78 11.45 2.32
N LEU A 193 -4.80 11.23 1.00
CA LEU A 193 -4.08 12.06 0.04
C LEU A 193 -4.70 13.46 -0.13
N GLY A 194 -5.83 13.72 0.55
CA GLY A 194 -6.50 15.01 0.57
C GLY A 194 -7.49 15.22 -0.56
N TYR A 195 -7.89 14.17 -1.29
CA TYR A 195 -8.82 14.27 -2.42
C TYR A 195 -10.31 14.38 -2.02
N GLY A 196 -10.63 14.52 -0.73
CA GLY A 196 -12.02 14.51 -0.26
C GLY A 196 -12.90 15.56 -0.95
N LYS A 197 -12.40 16.80 -1.05
CA LYS A 197 -13.13 17.89 -1.72
C LYS A 197 -13.29 17.65 -3.21
N GLU A 198 -12.26 17.12 -3.88
CA GLU A 198 -12.32 16.78 -5.29
C GLU A 198 -13.35 15.67 -5.55
N ILE A 199 -13.48 14.70 -4.65
CA ILE A 199 -14.50 13.65 -4.75
C ILE A 199 -15.91 14.22 -4.59
N GLU A 200 -16.14 15.10 -3.62
CA GLU A 200 -17.41 15.81 -3.46
C GLU A 200 -17.77 16.60 -4.73
N ASP A 201 -16.83 17.37 -5.28
CA ASP A 201 -17.01 18.09 -6.55
C ASP A 201 -17.34 17.14 -7.71
N ILE A 202 -16.65 16.00 -7.81
CA ILE A 202 -16.91 14.97 -8.83
C ILE A 202 -18.33 14.44 -8.68
N LEU A 203 -18.73 14.06 -7.46
CA LEU A 203 -20.07 13.54 -7.17
C LEU A 203 -21.15 14.57 -7.48
N ASN A 204 -20.93 15.84 -7.16
CA ASN A 204 -21.85 16.93 -7.49
C ASN A 204 -22.02 17.12 -9.00
N ILE A 205 -20.93 17.12 -9.77
CA ILE A 205 -20.99 17.24 -11.23
C ILE A 205 -21.70 16.04 -11.85
N LEU A 206 -21.40 14.82 -11.36
CA LEU A 206 -22.02 13.61 -11.88
C LEU A 206 -23.48 13.45 -11.40
N GLY A 207 -23.81 13.90 -10.19
CA GLY A 207 -25.11 13.76 -9.52
C GLY A 207 -26.16 14.81 -9.93
N SER A 208 -25.73 16.03 -10.28
CA SER A 208 -26.63 17.14 -10.69
C SER A 208 -27.54 16.86 -11.90
N LYS A 209 -27.35 15.73 -12.60
CA LYS A 209 -28.23 15.28 -13.70
C LYS A 209 -29.37 14.35 -13.28
N GLN A 210 -29.54 14.04 -11.99
CA GLN A 210 -30.60 13.14 -11.49
C GLN A 210 -32.04 13.71 -11.55
N GLN A 211 -32.26 14.95 -12.01
CA GLN A 211 -33.61 15.53 -12.14
C GLN A 211 -33.96 15.96 -13.57
N LYS A 212 -33.93 15.04 -14.53
CA LYS A 212 -34.82 15.15 -15.69
C LYS A 212 -35.64 13.88 -15.79
N SER A 213 -36.88 14.03 -15.32
CA SER A 213 -37.99 13.11 -15.49
C SER A 213 -38.07 12.58 -16.92
N VAL A 214 -38.42 11.30 -16.96
CA VAL A 214 -38.76 10.47 -18.11
C VAL A 214 -39.77 11.18 -19.00
N GLY A 215 -39.31 11.67 -20.16
CA GLY A 215 -40.15 11.79 -21.34
C GLY A 215 -40.22 10.41 -22.01
N LYS A 216 -41.43 9.86 -22.12
CA LYS A 216 -41.71 8.63 -22.86
C LYS A 216 -41.38 8.85 -24.34
N ASP A 217 -40.20 8.41 -24.77
CA ASP A 217 -39.92 8.13 -26.18
C ASP A 217 -39.37 6.70 -26.30
N ASN A 218 -40.19 5.85 -26.93
CA ASN A 218 -40.13 4.39 -26.95
C ASN A 218 -39.02 3.80 -27.84
N THR A 219 -37.75 4.18 -27.66
CA THR A 219 -36.61 3.51 -28.32
C THR A 219 -35.35 3.52 -27.45
N THR A 220 -35.44 3.02 -26.22
CA THR A 220 -34.33 3.10 -25.26
C THR A 220 -33.68 1.74 -25.01
N SER A 221 -32.38 1.68 -25.29
CA SER A 221 -31.48 0.55 -24.98
C SER A 221 -31.62 0.14 -23.51
N GLN A 222 -31.67 -1.15 -23.20
CA GLN A 222 -31.96 -1.73 -21.87
C GLN A 222 -31.13 -1.20 -20.66
N ILE A 223 -30.08 -0.41 -20.89
CA ILE A 223 -29.25 0.23 -19.85
C ILE A 223 -29.90 1.50 -19.27
N SER A 224 -30.87 2.12 -19.96
CA SER A 224 -31.50 3.37 -19.51
C SER A 224 -32.35 3.23 -18.24
N GLU A 225 -32.67 2.00 -17.81
CA GLU A 225 -33.35 1.72 -16.53
C GLU A 225 -32.40 1.43 -15.37
N VAL A 226 -31.08 1.33 -15.61
CA VAL A 226 -30.12 1.03 -14.55
C VAL A 226 -29.86 2.29 -13.72
N GLN A 227 -30.47 2.35 -12.54
CA GLN A 227 -30.14 3.33 -11.51
C GLN A 227 -28.63 3.29 -11.23
N ARG A 228 -28.01 4.47 -11.11
CA ARG A 228 -26.58 4.57 -10.83
C ARG A 228 -26.24 3.85 -9.52
N GLN A 229 -25.28 2.93 -9.60
CA GLN A 229 -24.76 2.16 -8.49
C GLN A 229 -23.36 2.66 -8.10
N ASN A 230 -23.16 2.93 -6.81
CA ASN A 230 -21.84 3.28 -6.29
C ASN A 230 -21.29 2.12 -5.45
N VAL A 231 -20.00 1.83 -5.63
CA VAL A 231 -19.29 0.75 -4.94
C VAL A 231 -18.05 1.33 -4.26
N LEU A 232 -17.96 1.22 -2.94
CA LEU A 232 -16.82 1.70 -2.17
C LEU A 232 -16.03 0.50 -1.64
N LEU A 233 -14.73 0.46 -1.92
CA LEU A 233 -13.82 -0.57 -1.43
C LEU A 233 -12.73 0.06 -0.58
N SER A 234 -12.57 -0.49 0.63
CA SER A 234 -11.53 -0.05 1.56
C SER A 234 -10.95 -1.25 2.33
N ALA A 235 -9.69 -1.16 2.73
CA ALA A 235 -9.11 -2.11 3.67
C ALA A 235 -9.34 -1.71 5.13
N THR A 236 -9.58 -0.42 5.38
CA THR A 236 -9.82 0.15 6.70
C THR A 236 -11.14 0.92 6.72
N LEU A 237 -11.80 0.96 7.87
CA LEU A 237 -12.98 1.81 8.07
C LEU A 237 -12.66 2.77 9.20
N ASN A 238 -12.54 4.05 8.82
CA ASN A 238 -12.38 5.16 9.73
C ASN A 238 -13.53 6.16 9.50
N GLU A 239 -13.65 7.15 10.39
CA GLU A 239 -14.70 8.18 10.32
C GLU A 239 -14.76 8.87 8.95
N LYS A 240 -13.61 9.11 8.31
CA LYS A 240 -13.56 9.75 6.98
C LYS A 240 -14.14 8.86 5.89
N VAL A 241 -13.83 7.56 5.91
CA VAL A 241 -14.38 6.59 4.95
C VAL A 241 -15.88 6.41 5.19
N ASN A 242 -16.32 6.40 6.45
CA ASN A 242 -17.75 6.34 6.78
C ASN A 242 -18.49 7.57 6.26
N HIS A 243 -17.96 8.77 6.50
CA HIS A 243 -18.51 10.00 5.92
C HIS A 243 -18.53 9.96 4.39
N LEU A 244 -17.47 9.47 3.73
CA LEU A 244 -17.47 9.28 2.28
C LEU A 244 -18.56 8.28 1.85
N ALA A 245 -18.77 7.21 2.61
CA ALA A 245 -19.84 6.25 2.34
C ALA A 245 -21.22 6.91 2.46
N GLU A 246 -21.45 7.73 3.48
CA GLU A 246 -22.71 8.47 3.69
C GLU A 246 -23.03 9.42 2.52
N ILE A 247 -22.03 10.17 2.02
CA ILE A 247 -22.26 11.11 0.91
C ILE A 247 -22.34 10.43 -0.46
N SER A 248 -21.82 9.20 -0.60
CA SER A 248 -21.67 8.54 -1.90
C SER A 248 -22.52 7.29 -2.09
N LEU A 249 -23.06 6.69 -1.04
CA LEU A 249 -23.82 5.45 -1.10
C LEU A 249 -25.24 5.67 -0.56
N ASP A 250 -26.23 5.14 -1.27
CA ASP A 250 -27.63 5.11 -0.81
C ASP A 250 -27.99 3.69 -0.34
N ASN A 251 -28.37 3.55 0.92
CA ASN A 251 -28.69 2.27 1.59
C ASN A 251 -27.73 1.12 1.22
N PRO A 252 -26.42 1.25 1.48
CA PRO A 252 -25.43 0.29 1.02
C PRO A 252 -25.51 -1.05 1.73
N VAL A 253 -25.21 -2.10 0.99
CA VAL A 253 -24.95 -3.42 1.54
C VAL A 253 -23.50 -3.48 2.00
N MET A 254 -23.32 -3.83 3.26
CA MET A 254 -22.00 -3.96 3.87
C MET A 254 -21.47 -5.37 3.65
N VAL A 255 -20.28 -5.49 3.06
CA VAL A 255 -19.62 -6.78 2.79
C VAL A 255 -18.29 -6.84 3.53
N GLY A 256 -18.03 -7.95 4.21
CA GLY A 256 -16.77 -8.22 4.93
C GLY A 256 -16.67 -7.63 6.34
N LEU A 257 -17.78 -7.11 6.88
CA LEU A 257 -17.90 -6.71 8.29
C LEU A 257 -18.50 -7.83 9.14
N ASP A 258 -18.11 -7.85 10.42
CA ASP A 258 -18.69 -8.78 11.38
C ASP A 258 -20.07 -8.24 11.81
N LYS A 259 -21.06 -9.14 11.95
CA LYS A 259 -22.47 -8.83 12.23
C LYS A 259 -22.74 -7.88 13.42
N LYS A 260 -21.76 -7.68 14.32
CA LYS A 260 -21.85 -6.75 15.46
C LYS A 260 -21.70 -5.28 15.07
N ILE A 261 -20.92 -4.96 14.03
CA ILE A 261 -20.70 -3.59 13.55
C ILE A 261 -21.87 -3.12 12.66
N GLU A 262 -22.49 -4.08 11.96
CA GLU A 262 -23.65 -3.88 11.08
C GLU A 262 -24.83 -3.21 11.82
N LEU A 263 -25.05 -3.55 13.09
CA LEU A 263 -26.12 -3.02 13.94
C LEU A 263 -25.88 -1.59 14.46
N GLN A 264 -24.63 -1.11 14.46
CA GLN A 264 -24.30 0.25 14.93
C GLN A 264 -24.50 1.30 13.83
N LEU A 265 -24.31 0.91 12.56
CA LEU A 265 -24.43 1.80 11.41
C LEU A 265 -25.89 2.04 10.97
N THR A 266 -26.81 1.15 11.33
CA THR A 266 -28.24 1.27 10.98
C THR A 266 -29.02 2.21 11.92
N HIS A 267 -28.42 2.68 13.02
CA HIS A 267 -29.08 3.51 14.02
C HIS A 267 -28.22 4.71 14.44
N GLN A 268 -28.03 5.68 13.54
CA GLN A 268 -27.64 7.04 13.93
C GLN A 268 -28.44 8.06 13.12
N ASP A 269 -29.62 8.42 13.62
CA ASP A 269 -30.26 9.70 13.27
C ASP A 269 -29.41 10.84 13.87
N VAL A 270 -28.56 11.47 13.06
CA VAL A 270 -27.77 12.63 13.48
C VAL A 270 -28.03 13.80 12.55
N LYS A 271 -28.48 14.91 13.14
CA LYS A 271 -28.80 16.18 12.47
C LYS A 271 -27.61 16.71 11.66
N PRO A 272 -27.86 17.42 10.54
CA PRO A 272 -26.79 17.97 9.71
C PRO A 272 -25.99 19.01 10.49
N MET A 273 -24.68 18.77 10.68
CA MET A 273 -23.74 19.77 11.21
C MET A 273 -23.28 20.67 10.06
N GLU A 274 -23.69 21.93 10.11
CA GLU A 274 -23.16 22.98 9.23
C GLU A 274 -21.69 23.28 9.58
N PHE A 275 -20.81 23.12 8.60
CA PHE A 275 -19.42 23.54 8.68
C PHE A 275 -19.32 25.07 8.66
N ASN A 276 -19.24 25.70 9.83
CA ASN A 276 -18.69 27.05 9.97
C ASN A 276 -17.32 26.99 10.65
N GLY A 277 -16.31 27.44 9.90
CA GLY A 277 -14.93 27.48 10.33
C GLY A 277 -14.69 28.55 11.42
N ASN A 278 -13.87 28.15 12.39
CA ASN A 278 -13.42 28.86 13.60
C ASN A 278 -14.33 28.59 14.81
N ASP A 279 -13.95 27.61 15.62
CA ASP A 279 -13.74 27.76 17.08
C ASP A 279 -13.32 26.42 17.69
N ILE A 280 -12.09 26.35 18.20
CA ILE A 280 -11.71 25.40 19.25
C ILE A 280 -11.07 26.26 20.34
N LEU A 281 -11.93 26.72 21.25
CA LEU A 281 -11.57 27.06 22.62
C LEU A 281 -12.06 25.93 23.51
N GLU A 282 -11.19 25.55 24.43
CA GLU A 282 -11.36 24.49 25.43
C GLU A 282 -12.71 24.56 26.16
N LYS A 283 -13.36 23.41 26.31
CA LYS A 283 -14.13 23.08 27.52
C LYS A 283 -14.27 21.56 27.69
N ASP A 284 -13.95 21.14 28.90
CA ASP A 284 -13.84 19.78 29.42
C ASP A 284 -15.12 18.93 29.35
N GLY A 285 -14.92 17.60 29.33
CA GLY A 285 -15.69 16.70 30.19
C GLY A 285 -16.75 15.80 29.55
N LYS A 286 -16.33 14.87 28.68
CA LYS A 286 -16.74 13.43 28.67
C LYS A 286 -16.19 12.78 27.40
N LEU A 287 -15.04 12.12 27.53
CA LEU A 287 -14.44 11.33 26.46
C LEU A 287 -15.34 10.11 26.20
N LEU A 288 -16.06 10.12 25.08
CA LEU A 288 -16.56 8.88 24.48
C LEU A 288 -15.33 8.05 24.11
N SER A 289 -15.31 6.81 24.58
CA SER A 289 -14.32 5.81 24.22
C SER A 289 -14.23 5.68 22.69
N SER A 290 -13.09 6.04 22.13
CA SER A 290 -12.70 5.72 20.76
C SER A 290 -12.91 4.22 20.51
N SER A 291 -13.86 3.85 19.65
CA SER A 291 -13.99 2.49 19.14
C SER A 291 -12.64 2.07 18.55
N THR A 292 -11.98 1.10 19.19
CA THR A 292 -10.64 0.67 18.78
C THR A 292 -10.77 -0.12 17.48
N GLU A 293 -10.25 0.44 16.38
CA GLU A 293 -10.33 -0.17 15.04
C GLU A 293 -9.46 -1.45 15.00
N GLU A 294 -10.09 -2.62 14.93
CA GLU A 294 -9.39 -3.90 14.77
C GLU A 294 -9.13 -4.17 13.27
N TYR A 295 -7.86 -4.36 12.88
CA TYR A 295 -7.50 -4.57 11.48
C TYR A 295 -7.53 -6.05 11.09
N LYS A 296 -8.17 -6.37 9.96
CA LYS A 296 -8.17 -7.72 9.39
C LYS A 296 -6.87 -7.98 8.61
N LEU A 297 -6.00 -8.83 9.16
CA LEU A 297 -4.77 -9.31 8.52
C LEU A 297 -4.91 -10.76 8.03
N PRO A 298 -4.22 -11.16 6.94
CA PRO A 298 -4.24 -12.55 6.48
C PRO A 298 -3.62 -13.51 7.52
N THR A 299 -4.27 -14.65 7.79
CA THR A 299 -3.83 -15.65 8.80
C THR A 299 -2.48 -16.28 8.46
N GLN A 300 -2.16 -16.38 7.17
CA GLN A 300 -0.92 -16.92 6.64
C GLN A 300 0.28 -15.94 6.68
N LEU A 301 0.08 -14.71 7.17
CA LEU A 301 1.12 -13.71 7.36
C LEU A 301 1.83 -13.94 8.71
N LEU A 302 3.11 -14.30 8.66
CA LEU A 302 3.93 -14.45 9.85
C LEU A 302 4.62 -13.12 10.21
N GLN A 303 4.22 -12.53 11.33
CA GLN A 303 4.64 -11.19 11.73
C GLN A 303 5.69 -11.24 12.83
N ARG A 304 6.85 -10.64 12.56
CA ARG A 304 7.97 -10.56 13.50
C ARG A 304 8.45 -9.15 13.72
N TYR A 305 9.05 -8.91 14.88
CA TYR A 305 9.78 -7.69 15.18
C TYR A 305 11.20 -8.01 15.64
N ILE A 306 12.09 -7.04 15.53
CA ILE A 306 13.49 -7.18 15.95
C ILE A 306 13.94 -5.93 16.69
N LYS A 307 14.57 -6.13 17.86
CA LYS A 307 15.18 -5.04 18.65
C LYS A 307 16.63 -4.88 18.21
N VAL A 308 16.97 -3.74 17.62
CA VAL A 308 18.31 -3.45 17.12
C VAL A 308 18.80 -2.10 17.63
N PRO A 309 19.95 -2.04 18.33
CA PRO A 309 20.57 -0.79 18.70
C PRO A 309 20.84 0.08 17.46
N CYS A 310 20.61 1.38 17.59
CA CYS A 310 20.62 2.32 16.46
C CYS A 310 21.87 2.18 15.56
N GLY A 311 23.05 2.14 16.17
CA GLY A 311 24.33 2.11 15.47
C GLY A 311 24.59 0.85 14.64
N SER A 312 23.87 -0.24 14.88
CA SER A 312 24.04 -1.53 14.18
C SER A 312 22.90 -1.86 13.21
N ARG A 313 21.91 -0.97 13.06
CA ARG A 313 20.70 -1.21 12.24
C ARG A 313 21.00 -1.57 10.79
N LEU A 314 21.89 -0.82 10.13
CA LEU A 314 22.26 -1.04 8.73
C LEU A 314 22.93 -2.40 8.53
N VAL A 315 23.85 -2.74 9.43
CA VAL A 315 24.58 -4.01 9.39
C VAL A 315 23.65 -5.19 9.59
N VAL A 316 22.72 -5.09 10.54
CA VAL A 316 21.71 -6.13 10.77
C VAL A 316 20.77 -6.27 9.58
N LEU A 317 20.33 -5.17 8.95
CA LEU A 317 19.54 -5.22 7.72
C LEU A 317 20.28 -5.99 6.61
N LEU A 318 21.54 -5.64 6.36
CA LEU A 318 22.36 -6.31 5.35
C LEU A 318 22.59 -7.80 5.67
N ALA A 319 22.80 -8.14 6.94
CA ALA A 319 22.91 -9.53 7.37
C ALA A 319 21.62 -10.33 7.11
N ILE A 320 20.46 -9.75 7.45
CA ILE A 320 19.15 -10.38 7.19
C ILE A 320 18.93 -10.57 5.68
N LEU A 321 19.17 -9.52 4.88
CA LEU A 321 19.03 -9.61 3.42
C LEU A 321 19.97 -10.68 2.84
N LYS A 322 21.22 -10.74 3.30
CA LYS A 322 22.19 -11.74 2.85
C LYS A 322 21.69 -13.16 3.13
N HIS A 323 21.21 -13.41 4.35
CA HIS A 323 20.65 -14.70 4.70
C HIS A 323 19.42 -15.08 3.87
N LEU A 324 18.50 -14.13 3.63
CA LEU A 324 17.31 -14.39 2.82
C LEU A 324 17.68 -14.79 1.38
N PHE A 325 18.54 -14.01 0.72
CA PHE A 325 18.95 -14.27 -0.67
C PHE A 325 19.91 -15.45 -0.84
N GLU A 326 20.62 -15.88 0.21
CA GLU A 326 21.45 -17.10 0.19
C GLU A 326 20.66 -18.37 0.47
N LYS A 327 19.54 -18.25 1.20
CA LYS A 327 18.70 -19.39 1.57
C LYS A 327 17.82 -19.88 0.42
N GLU A 328 17.27 -18.96 -0.37
CA GLU A 328 16.35 -19.26 -1.46
C GLU A 328 16.83 -18.60 -2.76
N ALA A 329 16.94 -19.39 -3.84
CA ALA A 329 17.38 -18.88 -5.14
C ALA A 329 16.39 -17.87 -5.78
N TYR A 330 15.10 -18.01 -5.45
CA TYR A 330 14.02 -17.18 -5.99
C TYR A 330 13.25 -16.52 -4.85
N GLN A 331 13.64 -15.31 -4.48
CA GLN A 331 12.94 -14.58 -3.43
C GLN A 331 12.77 -13.11 -3.80
N LYS A 332 11.56 -12.58 -3.57
CA LYS A 332 11.29 -11.16 -3.61
C LYS A 332 11.18 -10.60 -2.21
N VAL A 333 11.91 -9.52 -1.95
CA VAL A 333 11.92 -8.82 -0.67
C VAL A 333 11.64 -7.34 -0.91
N VAL A 334 10.76 -6.74 -0.10
CA VAL A 334 10.52 -5.30 -0.11
C VAL A 334 10.96 -4.71 1.23
N VAL A 335 11.75 -3.63 1.20
CA VAL A 335 12.20 -2.91 2.39
C VAL A 335 11.62 -1.49 2.37
N PHE A 336 10.89 -1.14 3.42
CA PHE A 336 10.28 0.18 3.59
C PHE A 336 11.15 1.11 4.44
N PHE A 337 11.32 2.34 3.94
CA PHE A 337 12.02 3.44 4.59
C PHE A 337 11.10 4.67 4.69
N SER A 338 11.31 5.52 5.68
CA SER A 338 10.50 6.73 5.87
C SER A 338 10.78 7.84 4.85
N THR A 339 11.95 7.85 4.19
CA THR A 339 12.35 8.97 3.31
C THR A 339 12.93 8.53 1.97
N CYS A 340 12.74 9.38 0.95
CA CYS A 340 13.32 9.18 -0.38
C CYS A 340 14.85 9.15 -0.35
N ASP A 341 15.49 10.08 0.37
CA ASP A 341 16.96 10.14 0.47
C ASP A 341 17.53 8.85 1.11
N ALA A 342 16.82 8.25 2.07
CA ALA A 342 17.20 6.97 2.64
C ALA A 342 17.11 5.83 1.61
N VAL A 343 16.03 5.77 0.83
CA VAL A 343 15.90 4.79 -0.26
C VAL A 343 17.06 4.90 -1.24
N ASP A 344 17.37 6.12 -1.70
CA ASP A 344 18.45 6.37 -2.67
C ASP A 344 19.84 5.98 -2.12
N PHE A 345 20.10 6.30 -0.85
CA PHE A 345 21.33 5.93 -0.16
C PHE A 345 21.48 4.40 -0.07
N HIS A 346 20.47 3.71 0.46
CA HIS A 346 20.52 2.25 0.62
C HIS A 346 20.59 1.53 -0.73
N TYR A 347 19.89 2.04 -1.75
CA TYR A 347 19.99 1.52 -3.13
C TYR A 347 21.43 1.58 -3.65
N SER A 348 22.07 2.75 -3.52
CA SER A 348 23.42 2.95 -4.03
C SER A 348 24.44 2.13 -3.24
N LEU A 349 24.24 2.03 -1.92
CA LEU A 349 25.08 1.21 -1.04
C LEU A 349 24.98 -0.27 -1.39
N VAL A 350 23.78 -0.83 -1.47
CA VAL A 350 23.57 -2.26 -1.77
C VAL A 350 24.08 -2.62 -3.16
N SER A 351 23.90 -1.72 -4.14
CA SER A 351 24.33 -1.96 -5.53
C SER A 351 25.85 -1.85 -5.73
N GLY A 352 26.55 -1.09 -4.88
CA GLY A 352 27.98 -0.82 -5.02
C GLY A 352 28.88 -1.52 -3.99
N PHE A 353 28.35 -1.93 -2.84
CA PHE A 353 29.17 -2.43 -1.75
C PHE A 353 29.72 -3.83 -2.04
N GLN A 354 31.04 -3.90 -2.17
CA GLN A 354 31.78 -5.14 -2.35
C GLN A 354 32.38 -5.62 -1.05
N TRP A 355 32.35 -6.94 -0.85
CA TRP A 355 32.87 -7.61 0.33
C TRP A 355 33.83 -8.74 -0.07
N LEU A 356 34.83 -8.97 0.77
CA LEU A 356 35.80 -10.06 0.62
C LEU A 356 35.13 -11.39 0.94
N SER A 357 34.96 -12.23 -0.07
CA SER A 357 34.54 -13.61 0.10
C SER A 357 35.76 -14.51 -0.05
N ARG A 358 36.25 -15.10 1.05
CA ARG A 358 37.24 -16.18 0.97
C ARG A 358 36.59 -17.40 0.33
N GLN A 359 36.97 -17.71 -0.90
CA GLN A 359 36.72 -19.04 -1.49
C GLN A 359 37.92 -19.95 -1.18
N HIS A 360 37.78 -21.25 -1.39
CA HIS A 360 38.77 -22.29 -1.03
C HIS A 360 40.12 -22.21 -1.77
N SER A 361 40.43 -21.11 -2.46
CA SER A 361 41.71 -20.82 -3.11
C SER A 361 42.27 -19.50 -2.58
N ASP A 362 43.59 -19.42 -2.39
CA ASP A 362 44.37 -18.30 -1.80
C ASP A 362 44.29 -16.94 -2.53
N THR A 363 43.27 -16.70 -3.36
CA THR A 363 43.04 -15.44 -4.08
C THR A 363 41.81 -14.72 -3.52
N ASP A 364 42.04 -13.56 -2.91
CA ASP A 364 40.99 -12.68 -2.40
C ASP A 364 40.23 -12.01 -3.56
N VAL A 365 39.02 -12.51 -3.86
CA VAL A 365 38.13 -11.90 -4.86
C VAL A 365 37.06 -11.04 -4.17
N LYS A 366 37.04 -9.74 -4.47
CA LYS A 366 35.96 -8.83 -4.06
C LYS A 366 34.72 -9.11 -4.91
N GLN A 367 33.60 -9.43 -4.27
CA GLN A 367 32.31 -9.63 -4.92
C GLN A 367 31.26 -8.72 -4.28
N LEU A 368 30.18 -8.42 -5.00
CA LEU A 368 29.04 -7.71 -4.42
C LEU A 368 28.52 -8.46 -3.19
N PHE A 369 28.29 -7.71 -2.10
CA PHE A 369 27.86 -8.30 -0.84
C PHE A 369 26.49 -8.98 -0.95
N LEU A 370 25.58 -8.39 -1.73
CA LEU A 370 24.27 -8.94 -2.08
C LEU A 370 24.21 -9.24 -3.58
N LYS A 371 23.98 -10.51 -3.93
CA LYS A 371 23.86 -10.99 -5.32
C LYS A 371 22.39 -10.99 -5.76
N CYS A 372 21.73 -9.83 -5.71
CA CYS A 372 20.33 -9.70 -6.11
C CYS A 372 20.09 -8.45 -6.97
N ASN A 373 19.11 -8.53 -7.87
CA ASN A 373 18.66 -7.35 -8.60
C ASN A 373 18.01 -6.38 -7.61
N THR A 374 18.63 -5.21 -7.42
CA THR A 374 18.18 -4.20 -6.46
C THR A 374 17.49 -3.08 -7.22
N LEU A 375 16.28 -2.75 -6.79
CA LEU A 375 15.39 -1.76 -7.40
C LEU A 375 14.96 -0.74 -6.34
N ARG A 376 14.59 0.47 -6.77
CA ARG A 376 14.06 1.51 -5.87
C ARG A 376 12.75 2.09 -6.37
N LEU A 377 11.84 2.42 -5.46
CA LEU A 377 10.57 3.06 -5.78
C LEU A 377 10.19 4.09 -4.73
N HIS A 378 10.16 5.39 -5.07
CA HIS A 378 9.79 6.46 -4.15
C HIS A 378 9.26 7.69 -4.90
N GLY A 379 8.66 8.64 -4.17
CA GLY A 379 7.88 9.74 -4.76
C GLY A 379 8.69 10.80 -5.54
N ASN A 380 10.00 10.89 -5.32
CA ASN A 380 10.88 11.81 -6.06
C ASN A 380 11.29 11.27 -7.45
N MET A 381 10.97 10.00 -7.76
CA MET A 381 11.25 9.42 -9.07
C MET A 381 10.24 9.89 -10.11
N ASN A 382 10.72 10.06 -11.33
CA ASN A 382 9.86 10.35 -12.47
C ASN A 382 8.85 9.21 -12.68
N HIS A 383 7.66 9.55 -13.15
CA HIS A 383 6.57 8.57 -13.35
C HIS A 383 6.96 7.42 -14.28
N GLU A 384 7.75 7.70 -15.33
CA GLU A 384 8.26 6.69 -16.26
C GLU A 384 9.21 5.71 -15.57
N ASP A 385 10.18 6.20 -14.80
CA ASP A 385 11.13 5.37 -14.05
C ASP A 385 10.41 4.51 -13.01
N ARG A 386 9.40 5.06 -12.33
CA ARG A 386 8.56 4.32 -11.38
C ARG A 386 7.83 3.17 -12.06
N ARG A 387 7.24 3.42 -13.24
CA ARG A 387 6.54 2.40 -14.03
C ARG A 387 7.50 1.31 -14.48
N THR A 388 8.66 1.68 -15.01
CA THR A 388 9.68 0.73 -15.46
C THR A 388 10.18 -0.14 -14.29
N THR A 389 10.45 0.48 -13.15
CA THR A 389 10.90 -0.23 -11.94
C THR A 389 9.82 -1.16 -11.39
N PHE A 390 8.57 -0.70 -11.34
CA PHE A 390 7.44 -1.53 -10.92
C PHE A 390 7.28 -2.75 -11.82
N HIS A 391 7.36 -2.55 -13.15
CA HIS A 391 7.27 -3.65 -14.12
C HIS A 391 8.44 -4.63 -13.98
N ALA A 392 9.67 -4.13 -13.83
CA ALA A 392 10.85 -4.96 -13.59
C ALA A 392 10.68 -5.82 -12.33
N PHE A 393 10.29 -5.23 -11.20
CA PHE A 393 10.09 -5.99 -9.97
C PHE A 393 8.95 -7.02 -10.08
N LYS A 394 7.92 -6.73 -10.88
CA LYS A 394 6.80 -7.65 -11.15
C LYS A 394 7.27 -8.88 -11.94
N THR A 395 8.10 -8.70 -12.97
CA THR A 395 8.54 -9.77 -13.87
C THR A 395 9.70 -10.60 -13.33
N GLU A 396 10.55 -10.00 -12.51
CA GLU A 396 11.70 -10.69 -11.92
C GLU A 396 11.30 -11.89 -11.07
N LYS A 397 12.18 -12.90 -10.95
CA LYS A 397 11.96 -14.05 -10.05
C LYS A 397 12.60 -13.83 -8.67
N SER A 398 13.69 -13.07 -8.62
CA SER A 398 14.44 -12.77 -7.40
C SER A 398 14.89 -11.32 -7.44
N ALA A 399 14.40 -10.50 -6.51
CA ALA A 399 14.67 -9.05 -6.51
C ALA A 399 14.47 -8.43 -5.12
N LEU A 400 15.21 -7.35 -4.88
CA LEU A 400 15.09 -6.49 -3.70
C LEU A 400 14.50 -5.14 -4.12
N LEU A 401 13.35 -4.78 -3.56
CA LEU A 401 12.75 -3.45 -3.76
C LEU A 401 12.93 -2.60 -2.50
N LEU A 402 13.62 -1.47 -2.64
CA LEU A 402 13.73 -0.46 -1.59
C LEU A 402 12.71 0.65 -1.86
N SER A 403 11.83 0.94 -0.90
CA SER A 403 10.71 1.83 -1.17
C SER A 403 10.27 2.68 0.02
N THR A 404 9.57 3.77 -0.26
CA THR A 404 8.74 4.49 0.73
C THR A 404 7.28 4.03 0.62
N ASP A 405 6.36 4.68 1.33
CA ASP A 405 4.93 4.32 1.32
C ASP A 405 4.20 4.50 -0.01
N VAL A 406 4.89 4.97 -1.05
CA VAL A 406 4.41 4.89 -2.43
C VAL A 406 4.10 3.43 -2.81
N ALA A 407 4.86 2.47 -2.30
CA ALA A 407 4.62 1.04 -2.54
C ALA A 407 3.73 0.35 -1.51
N ALA A 408 3.32 1.03 -0.44
CA ALA A 408 2.62 0.37 0.68
C ALA A 408 1.16 0.01 0.35
N ARG A 409 0.50 0.75 -0.55
CA ARG A 409 -0.95 0.62 -0.82
C ARG A 409 -1.25 0.40 -2.30
N GLY A 410 -2.32 -0.33 -2.62
CA GLY A 410 -2.78 -0.56 -3.99
C GLY A 410 -1.90 -1.47 -4.87
N LEU A 411 -0.58 -1.38 -4.75
CA LEU A 411 0.35 -2.06 -5.66
C LEU A 411 0.40 -3.57 -5.46
N ASP A 412 0.29 -4.28 -6.57
CA ASP A 412 0.36 -5.73 -6.65
C ASP A 412 1.73 -6.21 -7.06
N PHE A 413 2.46 -6.65 -6.03
CA PHE A 413 3.73 -7.30 -6.17
C PHE A 413 3.52 -8.81 -6.04
N PRO A 414 3.51 -9.56 -7.16
CA PRO A 414 3.27 -10.99 -7.11
C PRO A 414 4.43 -11.69 -6.40
N LYS A 415 4.08 -12.61 -5.49
CA LYS A 415 5.02 -13.52 -4.82
C LYS A 415 6.12 -12.83 -4.02
N VAL A 416 5.81 -11.70 -3.37
CA VAL A 416 6.71 -11.13 -2.36
C VAL A 416 6.73 -12.05 -1.16
N ARG A 417 7.91 -12.56 -0.79
CA ARG A 417 8.08 -13.50 0.32
C ARG A 417 8.23 -12.80 1.67
N CYS A 418 8.91 -11.65 1.68
CA CYS A 418 9.22 -10.93 2.91
C CYS A 418 9.06 -9.42 2.75
N ILE A 419 8.40 -8.78 3.73
CA ILE A 419 8.32 -7.34 3.90
C ILE A 419 9.16 -6.94 5.13
N ILE A 420 10.16 -6.09 4.92
CA ILE A 420 10.96 -5.52 5.99
C ILE A 420 10.55 -4.06 6.17
N GLN A 421 10.04 -3.74 7.34
CA GLN A 421 9.76 -2.36 7.75
C GLN A 421 10.97 -1.86 8.50
N TYR A 422 11.93 -1.31 7.77
CA TYR A 422 13.18 -0.85 8.36
C TYR A 422 12.92 0.35 9.25
N ASP A 423 12.11 1.31 8.79
CA ASP A 423 11.59 2.37 9.64
C ASP A 423 10.13 2.07 10.03
N PRO A 424 9.75 2.19 11.32
CA PRO A 424 8.36 2.01 11.75
C PRO A 424 7.41 2.98 11.04
N PRO A 425 6.23 2.52 10.61
CA PRO A 425 5.24 3.38 9.97
C PRO A 425 4.64 4.40 10.94
N GLY A 426 4.09 5.48 10.38
CA GLY A 426 3.54 6.59 11.16
C GLY A 426 2.18 6.31 11.79
N GLU A 427 1.48 5.25 11.36
CA GLU A 427 0.18 4.84 11.88
C GLU A 427 0.03 3.30 11.75
N ALA A 428 -0.87 2.71 12.55
CA ALA A 428 -1.15 1.28 12.50
C ALA A 428 -1.82 0.85 11.17
N THR A 429 -2.63 1.73 10.57
CA THR A 429 -3.18 1.56 9.22
C THR A 429 -2.07 1.28 8.20
N GLU A 430 -1.04 2.13 8.19
CA GLU A 430 0.10 2.06 7.29
C GLU A 430 0.91 0.76 7.48
N TYR A 431 1.08 0.31 8.72
CA TYR A 431 1.65 -1.02 9.02
C TYR A 431 0.89 -2.13 8.29
N VAL A 432 -0.43 -2.17 8.44
CA VAL A 432 -1.31 -3.20 7.85
C VAL A 432 -1.19 -3.22 6.32
N HIS A 433 -1.15 -2.05 5.70
CA HIS A 433 -1.01 -1.96 4.25
C HIS A 433 0.37 -2.44 3.75
N ARG A 434 1.46 -2.06 4.45
CA ARG A 434 2.83 -2.49 4.14
C ARG A 434 2.94 -4.01 4.19
N VAL A 435 2.48 -4.64 5.27
CA VAL A 435 2.57 -6.11 5.41
C VAL A 435 1.64 -6.84 4.45
N GLY A 436 0.51 -6.23 4.07
CA GLY A 436 -0.39 -6.75 3.04
C GLY A 436 0.17 -6.71 1.59
N ARG A 437 1.45 -6.36 1.41
CA ARG A 437 2.17 -6.57 0.15
C ARG A 437 2.68 -8.02 -0.01
N THR A 438 2.78 -8.78 1.08
CA THR A 438 3.05 -10.23 1.05
C THR A 438 1.78 -11.01 1.44
N ALA A 439 1.88 -12.34 1.54
CA ALA A 439 0.80 -13.21 1.97
C ALA A 439 -0.51 -13.09 1.14
N ARG A 440 -0.40 -12.90 -0.18
CA ARG A 440 -1.55 -12.64 -1.07
C ARG A 440 -2.12 -13.90 -1.68
N ILE A 441 -3.43 -13.95 -1.85
CA ILE A 441 -4.13 -15.02 -2.59
C ILE A 441 -3.68 -16.42 -2.10
N GLY A 442 -3.69 -16.62 -0.78
CA GLY A 442 -3.33 -17.91 -0.15
C GLY A 442 -1.83 -18.19 0.01
N GLU A 443 -0.95 -17.40 -0.60
CA GLU A 443 0.51 -17.57 -0.45
C GLU A 443 0.99 -17.21 0.96
N LYS A 444 2.06 -17.84 1.43
CA LYS A 444 2.71 -17.51 2.72
C LYS A 444 3.54 -16.24 2.60
N GLY A 445 3.58 -15.44 3.67
CA GLY A 445 4.38 -14.21 3.72
C GLY A 445 4.98 -13.98 5.09
N ASP A 446 6.19 -13.42 5.12
CA ASP A 446 6.85 -13.00 6.37
C ASP A 446 6.90 -11.46 6.42
N SER A 447 6.66 -10.87 7.60
CA SER A 447 6.94 -9.45 7.85
C SER A 447 7.92 -9.29 9.00
N LEU A 448 8.81 -8.30 8.89
CA LEU A 448 9.79 -7.98 9.91
C LEU A 448 9.81 -6.49 10.19
N LEU A 449 9.51 -6.10 11.43
CA LEU A 449 9.55 -4.72 11.91
C LEU A 449 10.84 -4.44 12.70
N PHE A 450 11.62 -3.47 12.25
CA PHE A 450 12.81 -3.01 12.97
C PHE A 450 12.45 -1.98 14.02
N LEU A 451 12.76 -2.26 15.28
CA LEU A 451 12.59 -1.34 16.39
C LEU A 451 13.92 -1.10 17.10
N GLN A 452 14.15 0.13 17.53
CA GLN A 452 15.17 0.43 18.53
C GLN A 452 14.66 0.00 19.92
N PRO A 453 15.55 -0.27 20.89
CA PRO A 453 15.13 -0.59 22.26
C PRO A 453 14.16 0.45 22.86
N ILE A 454 14.37 1.73 22.56
CA ILE A 454 13.51 2.84 23.00
C ILE A 454 12.16 2.94 22.27
N GLU A 455 11.98 2.20 21.17
CA GLU A 455 10.76 2.20 20.34
C GLU A 455 9.84 1.01 20.66
N THR A 456 10.18 0.21 21.67
CA THR A 456 9.43 -1.02 22.01
C THR A 456 7.99 -0.74 22.44
N ASP A 457 7.70 0.45 22.98
CA ASP A 457 6.35 0.94 23.29
C ASP A 457 5.45 1.07 22.04
N TYR A 458 5.99 0.92 20.83
CA TYR A 458 5.23 0.83 19.60
C TYR A 458 4.40 -0.46 19.51
N LEU A 459 4.89 -1.57 20.11
CA LEU A 459 4.23 -2.87 20.03
C LEU A 459 2.85 -2.88 20.71
N PRO A 460 2.68 -2.38 21.96
CA PRO A 460 1.35 -2.25 22.55
C PRO A 460 0.38 -1.38 21.71
N GLY A 461 0.90 -0.36 21.01
CA GLY A 461 0.10 0.47 20.11
C GLY A 461 -0.46 -0.32 18.91
N LEU A 462 0.31 -1.26 18.38
CA LEU A 462 -0.14 -2.19 17.34
C LEU A 462 -1.10 -3.26 17.89
N GLU A 463 -0.83 -3.79 19.08
CA GLU A 463 -1.68 -4.80 19.73
C GLU A 463 -3.10 -4.28 20.00
N LYS A 464 -3.25 -3.00 20.37
CA LYS A 464 -4.57 -2.34 20.50
C LYS A 464 -5.42 -2.48 19.23
N HIS A 465 -4.79 -2.58 18.06
CA HIS A 465 -5.47 -2.69 16.77
C HIS A 465 -5.49 -4.12 16.22
N GLY A 466 -5.29 -5.14 17.08
CA GLY A 466 -5.33 -6.55 16.70
C GLY A 466 -4.05 -7.08 16.03
N VAL A 467 -2.95 -6.33 16.10
CA VAL A 467 -1.69 -6.73 15.45
C VAL A 467 -0.68 -7.23 16.50
N THR A 468 -0.46 -8.54 16.53
CA THR A 468 0.52 -9.18 17.43
C THR A 468 1.76 -9.63 16.67
N LEU A 469 2.95 -9.28 17.18
CA LEU A 469 4.24 -9.62 16.55
C LEU A 469 5.07 -10.52 17.47
N THR A 470 5.79 -11.46 16.86
CA THR A 470 6.73 -12.35 17.59
C THR A 470 8.18 -11.88 17.44
N GLU A 471 9.04 -12.14 18.41
CA GLU A 471 10.44 -11.69 18.35
C GLU A 471 11.25 -12.51 17.32
N TYR A 472 12.04 -11.82 16.49
CA TYR A 472 12.92 -12.46 15.52
C TYR A 472 14.21 -12.96 16.20
N PRO A 473 14.66 -14.21 15.95
CA PRO A 473 15.83 -14.79 16.60
C PRO A 473 17.15 -14.25 16.01
N LEU A 474 17.45 -12.96 16.26
CA LEU A 474 18.61 -12.26 15.71
C LEU A 474 19.94 -12.93 16.06
N GLN A 475 20.11 -13.35 17.31
CA GLN A 475 21.39 -13.93 17.75
C GLN A 475 21.74 -15.18 16.93
N LYS A 476 20.77 -16.09 16.74
CA LYS A 476 20.94 -17.30 15.94
C LYS A 476 21.33 -17.00 14.50
N LEU A 477 20.81 -15.90 13.94
CA LEU A 477 21.17 -15.45 12.60
C LEU A 477 22.62 -14.95 12.57
N LEU A 478 23.02 -14.08 13.51
CA LEU A 478 24.37 -13.52 13.55
C LEU A 478 25.43 -14.60 13.75
N ASP A 479 25.16 -15.56 14.63
CA ASP A 479 26.05 -16.70 14.91
C ASP A 479 26.21 -17.62 13.68
N SER A 480 25.25 -17.60 12.74
CA SER A 480 25.32 -18.41 11.52
C SER A 480 26.35 -17.91 10.49
N PHE A 481 26.78 -16.65 10.58
CA PHE A 481 27.74 -16.08 9.65
C PHE A 481 29.18 -16.50 9.98
N PRO A 482 29.96 -16.99 8.99
CA PRO A 482 31.33 -17.39 9.23
C PRO A 482 32.22 -16.17 9.47
N LEU A 483 33.07 -16.23 10.49
CA LEU A 483 34.15 -15.27 10.72
C LEU A 483 35.43 -15.88 10.16
N PHE A 484 36.01 -15.25 9.14
CA PHE A 484 37.26 -15.71 8.50
C PHE A 484 37.23 -17.17 8.01
N GLY A 485 36.06 -17.72 7.68
CA GLY A 485 35.89 -19.10 7.23
C GLY A 485 35.56 -20.11 8.33
N ILE A 486 35.48 -19.68 9.60
CA ILE A 486 35.14 -20.53 10.74
C ILE A 486 33.77 -20.10 11.29
N ARG A 487 32.87 -21.07 11.54
CA ARG A 487 31.58 -20.80 12.19
C ARG A 487 31.80 -20.33 13.62
N TYR A 488 31.27 -19.16 13.96
CA TYR A 488 31.36 -18.60 15.30
C TYR A 488 30.48 -19.40 16.26
N HIS A 489 31.08 -19.99 17.29
CA HIS A 489 30.36 -20.68 18.37
C HIS A 489 30.58 -19.88 19.65
N PRO A 490 29.69 -18.92 19.98
CA PRO A 490 29.84 -18.16 21.21
C PRO A 490 29.70 -19.08 22.43
N LYS A 491 30.65 -18.99 23.37
CA LYS A 491 30.56 -19.66 24.68
C LYS A 491 29.65 -18.90 25.66
N ASN A 492 29.45 -17.59 25.44
CA ASN A 492 28.65 -16.68 26.28
C ASN A 492 27.75 -15.79 25.39
N PHE A 493 26.67 -15.23 25.96
CA PHE A 493 25.82 -14.24 25.26
C PHE A 493 26.62 -12.98 24.91
N VAL A 494 26.62 -12.58 23.65
CA VAL A 494 27.31 -11.38 23.15
C VAL A 494 26.26 -10.37 22.70
N SER A 495 26.42 -9.10 23.10
CA SER A 495 25.54 -8.03 22.62
C SER A 495 25.71 -7.84 21.10
N VAL A 496 24.62 -7.50 20.41
CA VAL A 496 24.58 -7.29 18.95
C VAL A 496 25.68 -6.33 18.49
N ASP A 497 25.91 -5.23 19.19
CA ASP A 497 26.90 -4.20 18.81
C ASP A 497 28.35 -4.68 18.92
N THR A 498 28.59 -5.65 19.80
CA THR A 498 29.91 -6.25 20.04
C THR A 498 30.14 -7.53 19.23
N HIS A 499 29.12 -8.02 18.55
CA HIS A 499 29.23 -9.25 17.78
C HIS A 499 30.30 -9.08 16.67
N PRO A 500 31.27 -9.99 16.53
CA PRO A 500 32.42 -9.76 15.64
C PRO A 500 32.03 -9.55 14.17
N TRP A 501 30.96 -10.23 13.71
CA TRP A 501 30.40 -10.03 12.37
C TRP A 501 29.91 -8.60 12.20
N VAL A 502 29.19 -8.08 13.21
CA VAL A 502 28.60 -6.75 13.18
C VAL A 502 29.70 -5.69 13.16
N VAL A 503 30.70 -5.82 14.03
CA VAL A 503 31.85 -4.89 14.10
C VAL A 503 32.63 -4.87 12.79
N SER A 504 32.91 -6.05 12.21
CA SER A 504 33.69 -6.17 10.97
C SER A 504 32.96 -5.55 9.78
N LEU A 505 31.67 -5.87 9.64
CA LEU A 505 30.83 -5.34 8.56
C LEU A 505 30.63 -3.83 8.69
N GLN A 506 30.39 -3.32 9.91
CA GLN A 506 30.28 -1.89 10.16
C GLN A 506 31.53 -1.12 9.71
N LYS A 507 32.73 -1.58 10.08
CA LYS A 507 33.99 -0.92 9.71
C LYS A 507 34.18 -0.84 8.19
N ALA A 508 33.83 -1.90 7.46
CA ALA A 508 33.95 -1.90 6.00
C ALA A 508 32.93 -0.94 5.34
N LEU A 509 31.69 -0.90 5.84
CA LEU A 509 30.66 0.01 5.34
C LEU A 509 31.07 1.47 5.55
N GLU A 510 31.61 1.80 6.73
CA GLU A 510 32.13 3.13 7.03
C GLU A 510 33.32 3.49 6.13
N SER A 511 34.19 2.53 5.82
CA SER A 511 35.29 2.72 4.88
C SER A 511 34.79 3.00 3.47
N PHE A 512 33.84 2.19 2.98
CA PHE A 512 33.22 2.34 1.65
C PHE A 512 32.49 3.69 1.50
N THR A 513 31.71 4.07 2.51
CA THR A 513 30.97 5.34 2.50
C THR A 513 31.93 6.54 2.55
N SER A 514 33.08 6.39 3.24
CA SER A 514 34.08 7.45 3.34
C SER A 514 34.95 7.58 2.08
N SER A 515 35.19 6.49 1.35
CA SER A 515 36.03 6.50 0.14
C SER A 515 35.37 7.22 -1.03
N GLU A 516 34.04 7.20 -1.12
CA GLU A 516 33.29 7.81 -2.23
C GLU A 516 32.56 9.09 -1.78
N LEU A 517 32.94 10.24 -2.36
CA LEU A 517 32.32 11.53 -2.03
C LEU A 517 30.80 11.54 -2.29
N LYS A 518 30.36 10.88 -3.37
CA LYS A 518 28.94 10.76 -3.71
C LYS A 518 28.18 9.98 -2.64
N MET A 519 28.70 8.82 -2.22
CA MET A 519 28.09 8.00 -1.17
C MET A 519 28.05 8.74 0.16
N LYS A 520 29.14 9.41 0.55
CA LYS A 520 29.17 10.24 1.77
C LYS A 520 28.08 11.31 1.76
N LYS A 521 27.88 12.01 0.64
CA LYS A 521 26.84 13.04 0.51
C LYS A 521 25.43 12.45 0.58
N MET A 522 25.20 11.30 -0.06
CA MET A 522 23.93 10.59 0.02
C MET A 522 23.61 10.14 1.46
N ALA A 523 24.61 9.59 2.17
CA ALA A 523 24.48 9.21 3.57
C ALA A 523 24.13 10.41 4.47
N GLN A 524 24.78 11.57 4.26
CA GLN A 524 24.48 12.79 5.00
C GLN A 524 23.06 13.32 4.75
N ASN A 525 22.62 13.29 3.48
CA ASN A 525 21.25 13.68 3.11
C ASN A 525 20.22 12.72 3.71
N ALA A 526 20.46 11.42 3.60
CA ALA A 526 19.64 10.37 4.18
C ALA A 526 19.49 10.57 5.69
N PHE A 527 20.61 10.73 6.42
CA PHE A 527 20.63 11.06 7.84
C PHE A 527 19.78 12.29 8.17
N CYS A 528 20.00 13.42 7.48
CA CYS A 528 19.27 14.65 7.74
C CYS A 528 17.77 14.52 7.44
N SER A 529 17.40 13.76 6.40
CA SER A 529 16.01 13.50 6.06
C SER A 529 15.33 12.60 7.10
N TRP A 530 16.03 11.56 7.55
CA TRP A 530 15.50 10.59 8.50
C TRP A 530 15.27 11.24 9.87
N VAL A 531 16.22 12.04 10.37
CA VAL A 531 16.03 12.80 11.62
C VAL A 531 14.83 13.75 11.53
N ARG A 532 14.59 14.36 10.36
CA ARG A 532 13.40 15.20 10.13
C ARG A 532 12.12 14.37 10.12
N ALA A 533 12.11 13.20 9.48
CA ALA A 533 10.96 12.30 9.47
C ALA A 533 10.64 11.79 10.89
N TYR A 534 11.67 11.41 11.65
CA TYR A 534 11.52 10.93 13.04
C TYR A 534 10.92 11.98 13.97
N THR A 535 11.18 13.28 13.77
CA THR A 535 10.53 14.35 14.55
C THR A 535 9.09 14.63 14.12
N ALA A 536 8.64 14.11 12.98
CA ALA A 536 7.34 14.43 12.39
C ALA A 536 6.18 13.55 12.91
N HIS A 537 6.47 12.50 13.69
CA HIS A 537 5.43 11.67 14.33
C HIS A 537 4.49 12.51 15.20
N ARG A 538 3.20 12.18 15.15
CA ARG A 538 2.11 12.91 15.81
C ARG A 538 1.40 12.03 16.85
N GLY A 539 0.54 12.62 17.66
CA GLY A 539 -0.31 11.90 18.62
C GLY A 539 0.48 11.08 19.64
N GLU A 540 -0.01 9.89 19.96
CA GLU A 540 0.61 8.94 20.90
C GLU A 540 2.04 8.56 20.49
N LEU A 541 2.31 8.47 19.19
CA LEU A 541 3.62 8.09 18.67
C LEU A 541 4.71 9.11 18.94
N LYS A 542 4.37 10.39 19.16
CA LYS A 542 5.34 11.42 19.56
C LYS A 542 5.99 11.07 20.91
N GLY A 543 5.28 10.35 21.78
CA GLY A 543 5.78 9.85 23.06
C GLY A 543 6.90 8.80 22.90
N ILE A 544 6.75 7.98 21.86
CA ILE A 544 7.63 6.86 21.52
C ILE A 544 8.84 7.36 20.73
N PHE A 545 8.59 8.04 19.60
CA PHE A 545 9.61 8.52 18.68
C PHE A 545 10.12 9.92 19.04
N MET A 546 10.69 10.05 20.24
CA MET A 546 11.28 11.32 20.69
C MET A 546 12.76 11.45 20.27
N VAL A 547 13.09 12.45 19.45
CA VAL A 547 14.50 12.70 19.07
C VAL A 547 15.41 12.98 20.27
N LYS A 548 14.89 13.55 21.37
CA LYS A 548 15.67 13.76 22.59
C LYS A 548 16.17 12.45 23.22
N LYS A 549 15.51 11.32 22.95
CA LYS A 549 15.92 9.98 23.40
C LYS A 549 16.96 9.35 22.46
N LEU A 550 17.21 9.93 21.28
CA LEU A 550 18.15 9.41 20.30
C LEU A 550 19.57 9.94 20.51
N HIS A 551 20.54 9.06 20.39
CA HIS A 551 21.94 9.43 20.27
C HIS A 551 22.29 9.69 18.80
N LEU A 552 22.41 10.96 18.40
CA LEU A 552 22.63 11.33 16.99
C LEU A 552 23.92 10.78 16.39
N GLY A 553 24.95 10.52 17.20
CA GLY A 553 26.15 9.81 16.74
C GLY A 553 25.88 8.35 16.36
N HIS A 554 24.98 7.67 17.08
CA HIS A 554 24.59 6.30 16.72
C HIS A 554 23.68 6.27 15.49
N VAL A 555 22.83 7.29 15.34
CA VAL A 555 22.05 7.49 14.11
C VAL A 555 23.01 7.75 12.93
N ALA A 556 24.06 8.57 13.09
CA ALA A 556 25.03 8.77 12.02
C ALA A 556 25.73 7.45 11.63
N ARG A 557 26.12 6.66 12.62
CA ARG A 557 26.71 5.32 12.42
C ARG A 557 25.76 4.37 11.68
N SER A 558 24.44 4.48 11.87
CA SER A 558 23.45 3.70 11.12
C SER A 558 23.37 4.05 9.63
N PHE A 559 23.96 5.17 9.20
CA PHE A 559 24.15 5.53 7.79
C PHE A 559 25.62 5.35 7.35
N ALA A 560 26.40 4.55 8.08
CA ALA A 560 27.82 4.32 7.86
C ALA A 560 28.69 5.60 7.87
N LEU A 561 28.27 6.60 8.65
CA LEU A 561 29.03 7.82 8.87
C LEU A 561 29.86 7.70 10.16
N LYS A 562 31.16 7.97 10.07
CA LYS A 562 32.07 7.99 11.22
C LYS A 562 31.82 9.16 12.16
N GLU A 563 31.34 10.27 11.62
CA GLU A 563 31.08 11.51 12.35
C GLU A 563 29.64 11.95 12.12
N GLN A 564 29.04 12.53 13.16
CA GLN A 564 27.71 13.11 13.08
C GLN A 564 27.73 14.31 12.12
N PRO A 565 26.91 14.32 11.06
CA PRO A 565 26.74 15.50 10.22
C PRO A 565 26.23 16.67 11.05
N SER A 566 26.76 17.87 10.81
CA SER A 566 26.15 19.08 11.36
C SER A 566 24.73 19.18 10.79
N LEU A 567 23.73 18.96 11.66
CA LEU A 567 22.34 19.14 11.29
C LEU A 567 22.24 20.52 10.66
N VAL A 568 21.77 20.60 9.41
CA VAL A 568 21.69 21.85 8.67
C VAL A 568 20.69 22.77 9.36
N ASN A 569 21.13 23.47 10.41
CA ASN A 569 20.34 24.43 11.18
C ASN A 569 19.80 25.56 10.30
N LYS A 570 20.37 25.76 9.11
CA LYS A 570 19.92 26.74 8.13
C LYS A 570 18.56 26.40 7.50
N SER A 571 18.17 25.12 7.37
CA SER A 571 16.91 24.75 6.71
C SER A 571 15.73 24.72 7.68
N LEU A 572 15.91 24.21 8.90
CA LEU A 572 14.90 24.28 9.96
C LEU A 572 14.61 25.73 10.33
N GLN A 573 15.63 26.56 10.58
CA GLN A 573 15.41 27.97 10.89
C GLN A 573 14.77 28.75 9.72
N LYS A 574 15.11 28.43 8.46
CA LYS A 574 14.44 29.03 7.29
C LYS A 574 12.98 28.60 7.18
N GLN A 575 12.65 27.33 7.42
CA GLN A 575 11.27 26.86 7.36
C GLN A 575 10.44 27.38 8.54
N THR A 576 11.00 27.47 9.74
CA THR A 576 10.34 28.08 10.90
C THR A 576 10.15 29.57 10.68
N LYS A 577 11.14 30.29 10.15
CA LYS A 577 11.00 31.71 9.76
C LYS A 577 10.01 31.92 8.61
N LYS A 578 9.93 31.00 7.64
CA LYS A 578 8.94 31.03 6.55
C LYS A 578 7.53 30.80 7.10
N ARG A 579 7.33 29.77 7.92
CA ARG A 579 6.04 29.51 8.61
C ARG A 579 5.59 30.68 9.49
N MET A 580 6.51 31.33 10.20
CA MET A 580 6.19 32.52 11.00
C MET A 580 5.89 33.76 10.15
N ARG A 581 6.53 33.92 8.98
CA ARG A 581 6.18 34.97 8.01
C ARG A 581 4.81 34.73 7.38
N ASP A 582 4.50 33.49 7.00
CA ASP A 582 3.23 33.11 6.38
C ASP A 582 2.06 33.24 7.38
N GLN A 583 2.28 32.92 8.66
CA GLN A 583 1.30 33.18 9.74
C GLN A 583 1.11 34.67 10.02
N LYS A 584 2.18 35.48 10.03
CA LYS A 584 2.06 36.94 10.17
C LYS A 584 1.31 37.56 9.01
N GLN A 585 1.55 37.12 7.77
CA GLN A 585 0.80 37.63 6.61
C GLN A 585 -0.68 37.25 6.67
N LYS A 586 -1.03 36.01 7.07
CA LYS A 586 -2.42 35.58 7.28
C LYS A 586 -3.14 36.37 8.38
N ASN A 587 -2.45 36.74 9.44
CA ASN A 587 -3.03 37.54 10.53
C ASN A 587 -3.19 39.02 10.15
N VAL A 588 -2.32 39.56 9.29
CA VAL A 588 -2.44 40.93 8.76
C VAL A 588 -3.56 41.02 7.71
N SER A 589 -3.78 40.01 6.89
CA SER A 589 -4.92 39.95 5.96
C SER A 589 -6.25 39.81 6.68
N LYS A 590 -6.34 38.98 7.74
CA LYS A 590 -7.55 38.88 8.58
C LYS A 590 -7.89 40.19 9.31
N LYS A 591 -6.88 40.95 9.77
CA LYS A 591 -7.12 42.27 10.40
C LYS A 591 -7.60 43.36 9.42
N ARG A 592 -7.31 43.23 8.12
CA ARG A 592 -7.79 44.18 7.09
C ARG A 592 -9.23 43.91 6.64
N GLU A 593 -9.74 42.69 6.76
CA GLU A 593 -11.13 42.36 6.42
C GLU A 593 -12.13 42.71 7.54
N VAL A 594 -11.70 42.71 8.80
CA VAL A 594 -12.59 43.06 9.93
C VAL A 594 -12.81 44.58 10.06
N GLY A 595 -11.94 45.41 9.49
CA GLY A 595 -12.07 46.88 9.51
C GLY A 595 -12.91 47.50 8.38
N LYS A 596 -13.62 46.69 7.58
CA LYS A 596 -14.46 47.14 6.44
C LYS A 596 -15.87 46.56 6.43
N ARG A 597 -16.40 46.15 7.59
CA ARG A 597 -17.83 45.89 7.77
C ARG A 597 -18.42 46.90 8.73
#